data_AF-G4RLN4-F1
#
_entry.id   AF-G4RLN4-F1
#
_cell.length_a   1.000
_cell.length_b   1.000
_cell.length_c   1.000
_cell.angle_alpha   90.00
_cell.angle_beta   90.00
_cell.angle_gamma   90.00
#
_symmetry.space_group_name_H-M   'P 1'
#
loop_
_entity.id
_entity.type
_entity.pdbx_description
1 polymer ?
#
loop_
_entity_poly.entity_id
_entity_poly.type
_entity_poly.pdbx_seq_one_letter_code
_entity_poly.pdbx_strand_id
1 'polypeptide(L)'
;MRRYVVLGLLDGIITAVSLTSGLLVRGHALRISEALSIAVVVATINSLTSFIAEYSHQRDLLRDLEYKVYLKSTGHIFKTLVHRRALFNSARSSLYNFLSSAAGALSVLVPASVKSEYGLYALAAVAFLVSVVLSKNLVEFGEWLLMVCVSALIGLAVGLLFPLAV
;
A
#
# COMPACT_ATOMS: atom_id res chain seq x y z
N MET A 1 4.04 6.79 -11.69
CA MET A 1 4.75 6.94 -10.40
C MET A 1 3.86 7.46 -9.27
N ARG A 2 3.23 8.66 -9.37
CA ARG A 2 2.35 9.19 -8.29
C ARG A 2 1.26 8.23 -7.82
N ARG A 3 0.59 7.50 -8.73
CA ARG A 3 -0.47 6.54 -8.39
C ARG A 3 0.01 5.42 -7.45
N TYR A 4 1.15 4.80 -7.72
CA TYR A 4 1.68 3.70 -6.90
C TYR A 4 2.16 4.14 -5.52
N VAL A 5 2.68 5.37 -5.41
CA VAL A 5 3.05 5.96 -4.12
C VAL A 5 1.78 6.16 -3.28
N VAL A 6 0.73 6.75 -3.86
CA VAL A 6 -0.52 6.99 -3.14
C VAL A 6 -1.21 5.69 -2.74
N LEU A 7 -1.28 4.71 -3.67
CA LEU A 7 -1.84 3.39 -3.38
C LEU A 7 -1.07 2.69 -2.28
N GLY A 8 0.26 2.64 -2.36
CA GLY A 8 1.08 2.02 -1.31
C GLY A 8 0.90 2.70 0.04
N LEU A 9 0.83 4.03 0.07
CA LEU A 9 0.64 4.80 1.30
C LEU A 9 -0.70 4.48 1.95
N LEU A 10 -1.80 4.55 1.18
CA LEU A 10 -3.14 4.24 1.65
C LEU A 10 -3.27 2.81 2.13
N ASP A 11 -2.79 1.86 1.33
CA ASP A 11 -2.84 0.44 1.64
C ASP A 11 -2.01 0.09 2.88
N GLY A 12 -0.84 0.73 3.02
CA GLY A 12 0.00 0.65 4.21
C GLY A 12 -0.68 1.16 5.47
N ILE A 13 -1.37 2.31 5.39
CA ILE A 13 -2.16 2.85 6.51
C ILE A 13 -3.29 1.89 6.86
N ILE A 14 -4.13 1.52 5.90
CA ILE A 14 -5.34 0.73 6.14
C ILE A 14 -4.96 -0.62 6.75
N THR A 15 -3.93 -1.28 6.21
CA THR A 15 -3.48 -2.57 6.71
C THR A 15 -2.85 -2.47 8.09
N ALA A 16 -2.01 -1.45 8.35
CA ALA A 16 -1.44 -1.22 9.68
C ALA A 16 -2.52 -0.94 10.73
N VAL A 17 -3.50 -0.12 10.39
CA VAL A 17 -4.67 0.19 11.22
C VAL A 17 -5.51 -1.05 11.48
N SER A 18 -5.76 -1.86 10.45
CA SER A 18 -6.52 -3.11 10.60
C SER A 18 -5.81 -4.05 11.57
N LEU A 19 -4.50 -4.26 11.39
CA LEU A 19 -3.73 -5.18 12.23
C LEU A 19 -3.57 -4.69 13.68
N THR A 20 -3.58 -3.38 13.92
CA THR A 20 -3.36 -2.80 15.26
C THR A 20 -4.60 -2.24 15.93
N SER A 21 -5.75 -2.28 15.28
CA SER A 21 -7.05 -1.80 15.78
C SER A 21 -7.40 -2.35 17.17
N GLY A 22 -7.16 -3.64 17.42
CA GLY A 22 -7.37 -4.25 18.73
C GLY A 22 -6.48 -3.65 19.83
N LEU A 23 -5.24 -3.30 19.50
CA LEU A 23 -4.27 -2.70 20.43
C LEU A 23 -4.54 -1.20 20.65
N LEU A 24 -4.97 -0.51 19.59
CA LEU A 24 -5.40 0.90 19.59
C LEU A 24 -6.64 1.12 20.45
N VAL A 25 -7.58 0.18 20.45
CA VAL A 25 -8.84 0.32 21.21
C VAL A 25 -8.73 -0.23 22.63
N ARG A 26 -7.95 -1.30 22.84
CA ARG A 26 -7.75 -1.89 24.19
C ARG A 26 -6.68 -1.17 25.02
N GLY A 27 -6.01 -0.17 24.47
CA GLY A 27 -5.06 0.68 25.20
C GLY A 27 -3.71 0.01 25.51
N HIS A 28 -3.37 -1.10 24.85
CA HIS A 28 -2.06 -1.72 25.01
C HIS A 28 -1.01 -0.95 24.19
N ALA A 29 0.09 -0.58 24.85
CA ALA A 29 1.19 0.12 24.20
C ALA A 29 1.95 -0.86 23.30
N LEU A 30 1.97 -0.56 22.00
CA LEU A 30 2.78 -1.28 21.01
C LEU A 30 4.25 -1.02 21.26
N ARG A 31 5.08 -2.07 21.29
CA ARG A 31 6.53 -1.87 21.27
C ARG A 31 6.96 -1.37 19.90
N ILE A 32 7.96 -0.50 19.86
CA ILE A 32 8.53 0.02 18.60
C ILE A 32 9.02 -1.13 17.69
N SER A 33 9.50 -2.23 18.26
CA SER A 33 9.88 -3.44 17.51
C SER A 33 8.70 -4.12 16.81
N GLU A 34 7.53 -4.15 17.44
CA GLU A 34 6.30 -4.73 16.87
C GLU A 34 5.77 -3.83 15.77
N ALA A 35 5.72 -2.52 16.02
CA ALA A 35 5.39 -1.51 15.01
C ALA A 35 6.27 -1.62 13.75
N LEU A 36 7.59 -1.74 13.93
CA LEU A 36 8.52 -1.89 12.82
C LEU A 36 8.31 -3.22 12.07
N SER A 37 8.12 -4.32 12.81
CA SER A 37 7.86 -5.63 12.21
C SER A 37 6.58 -5.62 11.37
N ILE A 38 5.48 -5.09 11.91
CA ILE A 38 4.20 -4.94 11.20
C ILE A 38 4.39 -4.08 9.95
N ALA A 39 5.04 -2.92 10.08
CA ALA A 39 5.27 -2.03 8.93
C ALA A 39 6.08 -2.70 7.82
N VAL A 40 7.12 -3.47 8.15
CA VAL A 40 7.94 -4.20 7.17
C VAL A 40 7.13 -5.34 6.52
N VAL A 41 6.35 -6.09 7.29
CA VAL A 41 5.50 -7.17 6.77
C VAL A 41 4.47 -6.60 5.80
N VAL A 42 3.75 -5.56 6.20
CA VAL A 42 2.74 -4.88 5.37
C VAL A 42 3.39 -4.33 4.09
N ALA A 43 4.50 -3.62 4.21
CA ALA A 43 5.21 -3.07 3.07
C ALA A 43 5.68 -4.18 2.10
N THR A 44 6.15 -5.31 2.62
CA THR A 44 6.61 -6.44 1.79
C THR A 44 5.45 -7.06 1.01
N ILE A 45 4.31 -7.30 1.67
CA ILE A 45 3.11 -7.85 1.04
C ILE A 45 2.62 -6.91 -0.06
N ASN A 46 2.46 -5.62 0.24
CA ASN A 46 1.94 -4.63 -0.72
C ASN A 46 2.89 -4.44 -1.90
N SER A 47 4.20 -4.44 -1.63
CA SER A 47 5.25 -4.39 -2.65
C SER A 47 5.22 -5.59 -3.58
N LEU A 48 5.07 -6.81 -3.03
CA LEU A 48 5.01 -8.04 -3.81
C LEU A 48 3.74 -8.11 -4.66
N THR A 49 2.59 -7.77 -4.08
CA THR A 49 1.31 -7.71 -4.81
C THR A 49 1.38 -6.73 -5.97
N SER A 50 1.94 -5.54 -5.73
CA SER A 50 2.12 -4.53 -6.77
C SER A 50 3.12 -4.97 -7.84
N PHE A 51 4.18 -5.70 -7.46
CA PHE A 51 5.13 -6.27 -8.42
C PHE A 51 4.45 -7.29 -9.34
N ILE A 52 3.72 -8.23 -8.76
CA ILE A 52 3.03 -9.29 -9.50
C ILE A 52 1.99 -8.69 -10.44
N ALA A 53 1.22 -7.71 -9.97
CA ALA A 53 0.21 -7.03 -10.79
C ALA A 53 0.83 -6.35 -12.02
N GLU A 54 1.91 -5.57 -11.81
CA GLU A 54 2.59 -4.85 -12.90
C GLU A 54 3.29 -5.82 -13.86
N TYR A 55 3.96 -6.83 -13.33
CA TYR A 55 4.63 -7.83 -14.13
C TYR A 55 3.66 -8.65 -14.97
N SER A 56 2.50 -9.04 -14.40
CA SER A 56 1.44 -9.73 -15.14
C SER A 56 0.93 -8.86 -16.29
N HIS A 57 0.64 -7.59 -16.01
CA HIS A 57 0.16 -6.66 -17.03
C HIS A 57 1.15 -6.49 -18.18
N GLN A 58 2.43 -6.28 -17.86
CA GLN A 58 3.48 -6.14 -18.87
C GLN A 58 3.71 -7.43 -19.65
N ARG A 59 3.57 -8.60 -19.02
CA ARG A 59 3.69 -9.90 -19.68
C ARG A 59 2.56 -10.15 -20.67
N ASP A 60 1.33 -9.76 -20.35
CA ASP A 60 0.20 -9.90 -21.27
C ASP A 60 0.34 -8.94 -22.45
N LEU A 61 0.75 -7.68 -22.21
CA LEU A 61 1.07 -6.74 -23.29
C LEU A 61 2.17 -7.26 -24.22
N LEU A 62 3.21 -7.91 -23.66
CA LEU A 62 4.28 -8.52 -24.44
C LEU A 62 3.77 -9.69 -25.29
N ARG A 63 2.87 -10.52 -24.76
CA ARG A 63 2.23 -11.60 -25.53
C ARG A 63 1.38 -11.08 -26.67
N ASP A 64 0.62 -10.02 -26.44
CA ASP A 64 -0.21 -9.39 -27.47
C ASP A 64 0.64 -8.74 -28.57
N LEU A 65 1.74 -8.09 -28.19
CA LEU A 65 2.71 -7.52 -29.14
C LEU A 65 3.42 -8.62 -29.91
N GLU A 66 3.84 -9.70 -29.26
CA GLU A 66 4.42 -10.87 -29.93
C GLU A 66 3.42 -11.41 -30.93
N TYR A 67 2.17 -11.68 -30.56
CA TYR A 67 1.12 -12.15 -31.47
C TYR A 67 0.92 -11.22 -32.68
N LYS A 68 0.87 -9.89 -32.46
CA LYS A 68 0.68 -8.90 -33.53
C LYS A 68 1.89 -8.76 -34.46
N VAL A 69 3.11 -8.90 -33.93
CA VAL A 69 4.36 -8.83 -34.72
C VAL A 69 4.65 -10.18 -35.39
N TYR A 70 4.19 -11.29 -34.82
CA TYR A 70 4.51 -12.67 -35.19
C TYR A 70 3.46 -13.33 -36.09
N LEU A 71 2.84 -12.57 -37.00
CA LEU A 71 2.28 -13.14 -38.24
C LEU A 71 3.38 -13.66 -39.21
N LYS A 72 4.69 -13.64 -38.85
CA LYS A 72 5.78 -14.08 -39.75
C LYS A 72 6.98 -14.87 -39.17
N SER A 73 7.11 -15.08 -37.87
CA SER A 73 8.18 -15.93 -37.29
C SER A 73 7.83 -16.16 -35.84
N THR A 74 8.23 -17.26 -35.18
CA THR A 74 7.78 -17.66 -33.84
C THR A 74 8.97 -17.90 -32.91
N GLY A 75 8.89 -17.49 -31.62
CA GLY A 75 9.75 -17.99 -30.54
C GLY A 75 10.99 -17.22 -30.03
N HIS A 76 11.38 -16.04 -30.53
CA HIS A 76 12.67 -15.42 -30.12
C HIS A 76 12.62 -14.12 -29.31
N ILE A 77 11.45 -13.50 -29.10
CA ILE A 77 11.34 -12.24 -28.33
C ILE A 77 11.46 -12.47 -26.81
N PHE A 78 11.12 -13.66 -26.32
CA PHE A 78 11.21 -14.02 -24.89
C PHE A 78 12.63 -13.96 -24.28
N LYS A 79 13.68 -13.92 -25.11
CA LYS A 79 15.09 -13.76 -24.68
C LYS A 79 15.63 -12.33 -24.83
N THR A 80 14.83 -11.36 -25.24
CA THR A 80 15.31 -10.01 -25.58
C THR A 80 15.33 -9.06 -24.38
N LEU A 81 16.17 -8.01 -24.49
CA LEU A 81 16.35 -6.92 -23.52
C LEU A 81 15.04 -6.27 -23.04
N VAL A 82 13.93 -6.46 -23.77
CA VAL A 82 12.59 -5.97 -23.45
C VAL A 82 12.02 -6.66 -22.19
N HIS A 83 12.22 -7.97 -22.04
CA HIS A 83 11.77 -8.70 -20.84
C HIS A 83 12.51 -8.23 -19.58
N ARG A 84 13.84 -8.02 -19.69
CA ARG A 84 14.65 -7.50 -18.59
C ARG A 84 14.25 -6.07 -18.20
N ARG A 85 13.85 -5.24 -19.17
CA ARG A 85 13.34 -3.88 -18.93
C ARG A 85 11.96 -3.91 -18.27
N ALA A 86 11.09 -4.85 -18.65
CA ALA A 86 9.79 -5.05 -18.02
C ALA A 86 9.93 -5.46 -16.54
N LEU A 87 10.80 -6.44 -16.25
CA LEU A 87 11.15 -6.82 -14.89
C LEU A 87 11.70 -5.64 -14.07
N PHE A 88 12.62 -4.87 -14.64
CA PHE A 88 13.22 -3.72 -13.95
C PHE A 88 12.18 -2.63 -13.64
N ASN A 89 11.29 -2.33 -14.58
CA ASN A 89 10.21 -1.36 -14.36
C ASN A 89 9.20 -1.84 -13.31
N SER A 90 8.88 -3.13 -13.31
CA SER A 90 8.01 -3.75 -12.30
C SER A 90 8.66 -3.71 -10.91
N ALA A 91 9.94 -4.07 -10.81
CA ALA A 91 10.71 -4.02 -9.57
C ALA A 91 10.83 -2.59 -9.03
N ARG A 92 11.09 -1.60 -9.90
CA ARG A 92 11.14 -0.19 -9.50
C ARG A 92 9.80 0.31 -8.97
N SER A 93 8.69 -0.09 -9.60
CA SER A 93 7.34 0.30 -9.18
C SER A 93 6.98 -0.31 -7.82
N SER A 94 7.35 -1.57 -7.62
CA SER A 94 7.24 -2.31 -6.37
C SER A 94 8.06 -1.67 -5.23
N LEU A 95 9.30 -1.24 -5.50
CA LEU A 95 10.12 -0.51 -4.51
C LEU A 95 9.48 0.82 -4.06
N TYR A 96 8.91 1.59 -4.99
CA TYR A 96 8.19 2.81 -4.61
C TYR A 96 6.95 2.51 -3.78
N ASN A 97 6.24 1.43 -4.09
CA ASN A 97 5.10 0.97 -3.30
C ASN A 97 5.55 0.54 -1.89
N PHE A 98 6.62 -0.26 -1.78
CA PHE A 98 7.22 -0.68 -0.51
C PHE A 98 7.53 0.51 0.39
N LEU A 99 8.31 1.48 -0.11
CA LEU A 99 8.72 2.65 0.67
C LEU A 99 7.52 3.48 1.12
N SER A 100 6.54 3.65 0.24
CA SER A 100 5.34 4.42 0.54
C SER A 100 4.44 3.71 1.56
N SER A 101 4.30 2.39 1.44
CA SER A 101 3.53 1.55 2.37
C SER A 101 4.18 1.47 3.74
N ALA A 102 5.51 1.35 3.80
CA ALA A 102 6.25 1.41 5.05
C ALA A 102 6.08 2.79 5.72
N ALA A 103 6.19 3.87 4.96
CA ALA A 103 5.98 5.22 5.47
C ALA A 103 4.54 5.43 5.99
N GLY A 104 3.53 4.96 5.25
CA GLY A 104 2.13 5.00 5.66
C GLY A 104 1.89 4.23 6.97
N ALA A 105 2.39 3.00 7.06
CA ALA A 105 2.27 2.18 8.27
C ALA A 105 2.99 2.83 9.47
N LEU A 106 4.25 3.26 9.30
CA LEU A 106 5.03 3.88 10.37
C LEU A 106 4.43 5.20 10.85
N SER A 107 3.81 5.99 9.97
CA SER A 107 3.18 7.26 10.33
C SER A 107 2.06 7.10 11.38
N VAL A 108 1.40 5.93 11.41
CA VAL A 108 0.35 5.61 12.38
C VAL A 108 0.91 4.82 13.56
N LEU A 109 1.80 3.87 13.30
CA LEU A 109 2.34 2.95 14.31
C LEU A 109 3.34 3.62 15.26
N VAL A 110 4.14 4.58 14.80
CA VAL A 110 5.11 5.29 15.66
C VAL A 110 4.40 6.09 16.75
N PRO A 111 3.39 6.94 16.44
CA PRO A 111 2.60 7.60 17.48
C PRO A 111 1.87 6.60 18.40
N ALA A 112 1.34 5.49 17.86
CA ALA A 112 0.67 4.45 18.65
C ALA A 112 1.61 3.77 19.66
N SER A 113 2.92 3.72 19.41
CA SER A 113 3.92 3.15 20.32
C SER A 113 4.20 4.01 21.56
N VAL A 114 3.96 5.33 21.48
CA VAL A 114 4.13 6.26 22.61
C VAL A 114 2.92 6.19 23.54
N LYS A 115 1.73 6.28 22.96
CA LYS A 115 0.46 6.10 23.67
C LYS A 115 -0.59 5.64 22.68
N SER A 116 -1.41 4.66 23.07
CA SER A 116 -2.43 4.07 22.20
C SER A 116 -3.40 5.11 21.62
N GLU A 117 -3.79 6.12 22.42
CA GLU A 117 -4.62 7.26 21.99
C GLU A 117 -3.99 8.09 20.85
N TYR A 118 -2.66 8.25 20.82
CA TYR A 118 -1.97 9.00 19.77
C TYR A 118 -2.01 8.30 18.42
N GLY A 119 -2.20 6.98 18.38
CA GLY A 119 -2.38 6.25 17.12
C GLY A 119 -3.67 6.64 16.40
N LEU A 120 -4.77 6.89 17.13
CA LEU A 120 -6.03 7.35 16.55
C LEU A 120 -5.93 8.79 16.03
N TYR A 121 -5.28 9.67 16.79
CA TYR A 121 -5.01 11.04 16.32
C TYR A 121 -4.10 11.07 15.10
N ALA A 122 -3.07 10.23 15.07
CA ALA A 122 -2.18 10.09 13.93
C ALA A 122 -2.92 9.57 12.69
N LEU A 123 -3.80 8.58 12.85
CA LEU A 123 -4.66 8.08 11.77
C LEU A 123 -5.52 9.20 11.19
N ALA A 124 -6.20 9.98 12.05
CA ALA A 124 -7.03 11.11 11.60
C ALA A 124 -6.19 12.19 10.89
N ALA A 125 -5.02 12.53 11.44
CA ALA A 125 -4.10 13.51 10.84
C ALA A 125 -3.59 13.04 9.47
N VAL A 126 -3.21 11.78 9.35
CA VAL A 126 -2.71 11.20 8.10
C VAL A 126 -3.84 11.10 7.07
N ALA A 127 -5.04 10.69 7.45
CA ALA A 127 -6.21 10.68 6.56
C ALA A 127 -6.52 12.09 6.02
N PHE A 128 -6.46 13.10 6.89
CA PHE A 128 -6.62 14.50 6.50
C PHE A 128 -5.51 14.95 5.54
N LEU A 129 -4.25 14.71 5.87
CA LEU A 129 -3.10 15.09 5.05
C LEU A 129 -3.13 14.43 3.67
N VAL A 130 -3.44 13.14 3.58
CA VAL A 130 -3.57 12.43 2.30
C VAL A 130 -4.67 13.06 1.46
N SER A 131 -5.82 13.37 2.07
CA SER A 131 -6.95 14.00 1.39
C SER A 131 -6.60 15.40 0.87
N VAL A 132 -5.84 16.19 1.63
CA VAL A 132 -5.33 17.50 1.20
C VAL A 132 -4.36 17.35 0.03
N VAL A 133 -3.42 16.41 0.10
CA VAL A 133 -2.39 16.20 -0.94
C VAL A 133 -3.01 15.68 -2.25
N LEU A 134 -4.06 14.87 -2.17
CA LEU A 134 -4.73 14.31 -3.34
C LEU A 134 -5.72 15.26 -3.98
N SER A 135 -6.34 16.12 -3.18
CA SER A 135 -7.36 17.03 -3.65
C SER A 135 -6.79 18.21 -4.43
N LYS A 136 -7.44 18.55 -5.55
CA LYS A 136 -7.21 19.82 -6.24
C LYS A 136 -8.26 20.88 -5.90
N ASN A 137 -9.43 20.46 -5.41
CA ASN A 137 -10.61 21.29 -5.18
C ASN A 137 -11.34 20.89 -3.88
N LEU A 138 -12.06 21.82 -3.25
CA LEU A 138 -12.77 21.55 -1.99
C LEU A 138 -13.80 20.40 -2.09
N VAL A 139 -14.42 20.20 -3.25
CA VAL A 139 -15.37 19.09 -3.47
C VAL A 139 -14.63 17.74 -3.53
N GLU A 140 -13.55 17.66 -4.31
CA GLU A 140 -12.69 16.47 -4.37
C GLU A 140 -12.08 16.13 -3.01
N PHE A 141 -11.78 17.15 -2.19
CA PHE A 141 -11.27 16.95 -0.83
C PHE A 141 -12.26 16.16 0.03
N GLY A 142 -13.55 16.54 -0.01
CA GLY A 142 -14.60 15.85 0.72
C GLY A 142 -14.74 14.40 0.28
N GLU A 143 -14.71 14.14 -1.03
CA GLU A 143 -14.79 12.78 -1.59
C GLU A 143 -13.61 11.91 -1.15
N TRP A 144 -12.38 12.42 -1.28
CA TRP A 144 -11.18 11.69 -0.85
C TRP A 144 -11.18 11.43 0.65
N LEU A 145 -11.56 12.43 1.46
CA LEU A 145 -11.63 12.28 2.91
C LEU A 145 -12.66 11.22 3.31
N LEU A 146 -13.83 11.23 2.67
CA LEU A 146 -14.87 10.23 2.92
C LEU A 146 -14.38 8.82 2.55
N MET A 147 -13.76 8.65 1.38
CA MET A 147 -13.22 7.35 0.95
C MET A 147 -12.14 6.83 1.92
N VAL A 148 -11.21 7.69 2.34
CA VAL A 148 -10.15 7.32 3.29
C VAL A 148 -10.74 7.00 4.66
N CYS A 149 -11.65 7.81 5.18
CA CYS A 149 -12.31 7.55 6.46
C CYS A 149 -13.11 6.25 6.45
N VAL A 150 -13.89 5.98 5.40
CA VAL A 150 -14.66 4.73 5.26
C VAL A 150 -13.72 3.54 5.20
N SER A 151 -12.63 3.61 4.42
CA SER A 151 -11.64 2.52 4.37
C SER A 151 -10.97 2.27 5.72
N ALA A 152 -10.64 3.32 6.47
CA ALA A 152 -10.05 3.20 7.79
C ALA A 152 -11.04 2.64 8.82
N LEU A 153 -12.32 3.02 8.75
CA LEU A 153 -13.39 2.45 9.57
C LEU A 153 -13.61 0.97 9.27
N ILE A 154 -13.60 0.57 8.00
CA ILE A 154 -13.68 -0.84 7.60
C ILE A 154 -12.46 -1.59 8.14
N GLY A 155 -11.25 -1.07 7.98
CA GLY A 155 -10.03 -1.67 8.52
C GLY A 155 -10.09 -1.84 10.05
N LEU A 156 -10.50 -0.79 10.77
CA LEU A 156 -10.72 -0.84 12.21
C LEU A 156 -11.77 -1.89 12.59
N ALA A 157 -12.91 -1.93 11.89
CA ALA A 157 -13.97 -2.90 12.17
C ALA A 157 -13.50 -4.35 11.94
N VAL A 158 -12.80 -4.61 10.84
CA VAL A 158 -12.25 -5.93 10.52
C VAL A 158 -11.26 -6.37 11.59
N GLY A 159 -10.34 -5.50 11.99
CA GLY A 159 -9.35 -5.85 13.00
C GLY A 159 -9.90 -5.95 14.43
N LEU A 160 -11.02 -5.28 14.73
CA LEU A 160 -11.76 -5.49 15.98
C LEU A 160 -12.53 -6.81 15.99
N LEU A 161 -13.04 -7.26 14.84
CA LEU A 161 -13.72 -8.55 14.68
C LEU A 161 -12.75 -9.73 14.74
N PHE A 162 -11.56 -9.57 14.17
CA PHE A 162 -10.49 -10.57 14.19
C PHE A 162 -9.26 -10.03 14.91
N PRO A 163 -9.34 -9.85 16.24
CA PRO A 163 -8.18 -9.40 16.99
C PRO A 163 -7.12 -10.49 16.86
N LEU A 164 -5.95 -10.11 16.33
CA LEU A 164 -4.72 -10.88 16.55
C LEU A 164 -4.45 -10.77 18.06
N ALA A 165 -4.99 -11.75 18.79
CA ALA A 165 -5.10 -11.72 20.23
C ALA A 165 -3.71 -11.79 20.90
N VAL A 166 -3.55 -10.86 21.86
CA VAL A 166 -2.89 -10.95 23.19
C VAL A 166 -1.50 -11.55 23.26
#